data_AF-A0A8S9MTQ6-F1
#
_entry.id   AF-A0A8S9MTQ6-F1
#
_cell.length_a   1.000
_cell.length_b   1.000
_cell.length_c   1.000
_cell.angle_alpha   90.00
_cell.angle_beta   90.00
_cell.angle_gamma   90.00
#
_symmetry.space_group_name_H-M   'P 1'
#
loop_
_entity.id
_entity.type
_entity.pdbx_description
1 polymer ?
#
loop_
_entity_poly.entity_id
_entity_poly.type
_entity_poly.pdbx_seq_one_letter_code
_entity_poly.pdbx_strand_id
1 'polypeptide(L)'
;MASYSPGFVSLLTSQNGEFSTPGFVNLSGDEEVTGARPPGIKAAKAAKKKKGVQEESNQTELRTMLEMKDKLNKQKLLEKLLEKPDPLSEMEMSLKLKLISEMLG
;
A
#
# COMPACT_ATOMS: atom_id res chain seq x y z
N MET A 1 -29.44 -6.38 43.15
CA MET A 1 -30.05 -7.09 42.00
C MET A 1 -29.24 -6.71 40.76
N ALA A 2 -28.51 -7.65 40.17
CA ALA A 2 -27.81 -7.40 38.90
C ALA A 2 -28.82 -7.62 37.75
N SER A 3 -29.05 -6.59 36.94
CA SER A 3 -29.87 -6.66 35.73
C SER A 3 -29.02 -7.07 34.54
N TYR A 4 -29.38 -8.16 33.86
CA TYR A 4 -28.71 -8.63 32.65
C TYR A 4 -28.99 -7.69 31.46
N SER A 5 -27.95 -7.30 30.72
CA SER A 5 -28.07 -6.66 29.40
C SER A 5 -28.48 -7.71 28.36
N PRO A 6 -29.44 -7.45 27.45
CA PRO A 6 -29.77 -8.42 26.39
C PRO A 6 -28.55 -8.56 25.48
N GLY A 7 -27.94 -9.75 25.51
CA GLY A 7 -26.70 -10.03 24.78
C GLY A 7 -26.85 -9.97 23.26
N PHE A 8 -25.76 -9.65 22.58
CA PHE A 8 -25.56 -9.98 21.17
C PHE A 8 -25.50 -11.51 21.06
N VAL A 9 -26.54 -12.15 20.54
CA VAL A 9 -26.53 -13.59 20.30
C VAL A 9 -25.73 -13.82 19.02
N SER A 10 -24.44 -14.15 19.16
CA SER A 10 -23.70 -14.77 18.07
C SER A 10 -24.11 -16.24 18.02
N LEU A 11 -24.95 -16.58 17.04
CA LEU A 11 -25.33 -17.96 16.77
C LEU A 11 -24.17 -18.65 16.04
N LEU A 12 -23.37 -19.46 16.75
CA LEU A 12 -22.38 -20.31 16.10
C LEU A 12 -23.12 -21.45 15.39
N THR A 13 -23.20 -21.39 14.05
CA THR A 13 -23.55 -22.55 13.23
C THR A 13 -22.29 -23.35 12.94
N SER A 14 -22.32 -24.65 13.26
CA SER A 14 -21.20 -25.56 13.06
C SER A 14 -21.33 -26.25 11.70
N GLN A 15 -20.24 -26.15 10.92
CA GLN A 15 -19.73 -27.02 9.85
C GLN A 15 -20.75 -27.73 8.94
N ASN A 16 -20.83 -27.31 7.67
CA ASN A 16 -20.67 -28.13 6.46
C ASN A 16 -20.61 -27.21 5.24
N GLY A 17 -19.78 -27.57 4.26
CA GLY A 17 -19.39 -26.69 3.17
C GLY A 17 -20.55 -26.14 2.34
N GLU A 18 -20.69 -24.82 2.36
CA GLU A 18 -21.00 -23.93 1.24
C GLU A 18 -20.98 -22.50 1.80
N PHE A 19 -20.16 -21.63 1.21
CA PHE A 19 -20.04 -20.23 1.61
C PHE A 19 -21.37 -19.51 1.35
N SER A 20 -22.17 -19.31 2.39
CA SER A 20 -23.34 -18.44 2.33
C SER A 20 -23.05 -17.18 3.14
N THR A 21 -22.64 -16.13 2.44
CA THR A 21 -22.68 -14.78 2.99
C THR A 21 -24.08 -14.54 3.55
N PRO A 22 -24.25 -14.08 4.81
CA PRO A 22 -25.54 -13.56 5.22
C PRO A 22 -25.86 -12.44 4.24
N GLY A 23 -26.91 -12.64 3.43
CA GLY A 23 -27.27 -11.75 2.36
C GLY A 23 -27.43 -10.33 2.89
N PHE A 24 -26.43 -9.49 2.64
CA PHE A 24 -26.65 -8.07 2.62
C PHE A 24 -27.35 -7.79 1.29
N VAL A 25 -28.68 -7.79 1.33
CA VAL A 25 -29.49 -7.29 0.23
C VAL A 25 -29.27 -5.79 0.12
N ASN A 26 -28.23 -5.41 -0.61
CA ASN A 26 -28.14 -4.06 -1.15
C ASN A 26 -29.06 -4.04 -2.37
N LEU A 27 -30.35 -3.73 -2.14
CA LEU A 27 -31.24 -3.36 -3.23
C LEU A 27 -30.70 -2.05 -3.81
N SER A 28 -30.15 -2.18 -5.02
CA SER A 28 -29.85 -1.13 -5.97
C SER A 28 -30.97 -0.11 -6.07
N GLY A 29 -30.62 1.16 -6.06
CA GLY A 29 -31.54 2.23 -6.42
C GLY A 29 -30.94 3.57 -6.07
N ASP A 30 -30.53 4.32 -7.09
CA ASP A 30 -30.45 5.78 -7.03
C ASP A 30 -31.83 6.31 -6.64
N GLU A 31 -32.14 6.39 -5.34
CA GLU A 31 -33.27 7.17 -4.87
C GLU A 31 -32.86 7.98 -3.64
N GLU A 32 -33.08 9.28 -3.80
CA GLU A 32 -32.99 10.34 -2.83
C GLU A 32 -33.93 10.06 -1.65
N VAL A 33 -33.52 9.18 -0.74
CA VAL A 33 -34.24 8.98 0.52
C VAL A 33 -33.83 10.11 1.46
N THR A 34 -34.63 11.17 1.45
CA THR A 34 -34.74 12.19 2.49
C THR A 34 -35.24 11.56 3.80
N GLY A 35 -34.50 10.60 4.34
CA GLY A 35 -34.77 9.96 5.61
C GLY A 35 -34.15 10.78 6.73
N ALA A 36 -34.99 11.49 7.50
CA ALA A 36 -34.60 12.05 8.78
C ALA A 36 -33.93 10.95 9.63
N ARG A 37 -32.65 11.14 9.97
CA ARG A 37 -31.87 10.15 10.70
C ARG A 37 -32.51 9.89 12.07
N PRO A 38 -32.58 8.64 12.52
CA PRO A 38 -33.18 8.32 13.80
C PRO A 38 -32.52 9.11 14.94
N PRO A 39 -33.31 9.70 15.85
CA PRO A 39 -32.79 10.46 16.98
C PRO A 39 -31.91 9.57 17.86
N GLY A 40 -30.69 10.02 18.15
CA GLY A 40 -29.71 9.28 18.96
C GLY A 40 -28.46 8.80 18.22
N ILE A 41 -28.45 8.85 16.88
CA ILE A 41 -27.25 8.52 16.10
C ILE A 41 -26.38 9.77 15.94
N LYS A 42 -25.30 9.85 16.72
CA LYS A 42 -24.30 10.92 16.61
C LYS A 42 -23.66 10.90 15.22
N ALA A 43 -23.62 12.05 14.57
CA ALA A 43 -22.85 12.22 13.33
C ALA A 43 -21.35 12.02 13.63
N ALA A 44 -20.69 11.08 12.95
CA ALA A 44 -19.26 11.18 12.78
C ALA A 44 -18.99 12.44 11.94
N LYS A 45 -18.16 13.36 12.46
CA LYS A 45 -17.73 14.56 11.72
C LYS A 45 -17.28 14.17 10.32
N ALA A 46 -17.95 14.69 9.29
CA ALA A 46 -17.42 14.66 7.93
C ALA A 46 -16.18 15.59 7.90
N ALA A 47 -15.00 15.01 8.06
CA ALA A 47 -13.75 15.73 7.89
C ALA A 47 -13.61 16.10 6.40
N LYS A 48 -13.86 17.38 6.08
CA LYS A 48 -13.66 17.97 4.76
C LYS A 48 -12.15 17.86 4.43
N LYS A 49 -11.76 16.85 3.64
CA LYS A 49 -10.38 16.67 3.16
C LYS A 49 -9.97 17.90 2.33
N LYS A 50 -9.03 18.70 2.83
CA LYS A 50 -8.30 19.67 1.99
C LYS A 50 -7.28 18.87 1.17
N LYS A 51 -7.43 18.86 -0.15
CA LYS A 51 -6.52 18.23 -1.11
C LYS A 51 -5.63 19.33 -1.71
N GLY A 52 -4.32 19.11 -1.80
CA GLY A 52 -3.48 19.86 -2.73
C GLY A 52 -2.23 20.57 -2.18
N VAL A 53 -1.49 19.96 -1.24
CA VAL A 53 -0.08 20.37 -0.95
C VAL A 53 0.78 19.14 -0.58
N GLN A 54 0.18 18.16 0.11
CA GLN A 54 0.92 17.01 0.63
C GLN A 54 1.15 15.91 -0.40
N GLU A 55 0.39 15.83 -1.50
CA GLU A 55 0.47 14.69 -2.42
C GLU A 55 1.63 14.86 -3.41
N GLU A 56 1.86 16.07 -3.89
CA GLU A 56 2.95 16.42 -4.80
C GLU A 56 4.36 16.33 -4.15
N SER A 57 4.50 16.75 -2.88
CA SER A 57 5.76 16.67 -2.13
C SER A 57 6.21 15.23 -1.90
N ASN A 58 5.27 14.35 -1.54
CA ASN A 58 5.53 12.92 -1.42
C ASN A 58 5.97 12.29 -2.75
N GLN A 59 5.39 12.69 -3.88
CA GLN A 59 5.81 12.17 -5.19
C GLN A 59 7.22 12.59 -5.55
N THR A 60 7.61 13.83 -5.26
CA THR A 60 8.99 14.29 -5.51
C THR A 60 10.00 13.56 -4.62
N GLU A 61 9.70 13.36 -3.34
CA GLU A 61 10.58 12.63 -2.42
C GLU A 61 10.73 11.15 -2.80
N LEU A 62 9.65 10.51 -3.26
CA LEU A 62 9.71 9.14 -3.76
C LEU A 62 10.60 9.03 -5.01
N ARG A 63 10.50 9.99 -5.94
CA ARG A 63 11.35 10.00 -7.13
C ARG A 63 12.82 10.17 -6.78
N THR A 64 13.16 11.11 -5.91
CA THR A 64 14.56 11.32 -5.50
C THR A 64 15.12 10.09 -4.77
N MET A 65 14.33 9.44 -3.92
CA MET A 65 14.75 8.18 -3.29
C MET A 65 15.01 7.06 -4.29
N LEU A 66 14.16 6.90 -5.32
CA LEU A 66 14.40 5.92 -6.38
C LEU A 66 15.71 6.21 -7.12
N GLU A 67 15.92 7.46 -7.52
CA GLU A 67 17.15 7.86 -8.23
C GLU A 67 18.40 7.62 -7.38
N MET A 68 18.36 7.96 -6.09
CA MET A 68 19.47 7.67 -5.17
C MET A 68 19.71 6.17 -5.01
N LYS A 69 18.64 5.37 -4.90
CA LYS A 69 18.72 3.92 -4.78
C LYS A 69 19.35 3.29 -6.03
N ASP A 70 19.02 3.77 -7.22
CA ASP A 70 19.62 3.28 -8.46
C ASP A 70 21.11 3.60 -8.53
N LYS A 71 21.52 4.81 -8.13
CA LYS A 71 22.95 5.19 -8.03
C LYS A 71 23.71 4.29 -7.05
N LEU A 72 23.14 4.03 -5.87
CA LEU A 72 23.74 3.13 -4.87
C LEU A 72 23.85 1.69 -5.37
N ASN A 73 22.84 1.21 -6.10
CA ASN A 73 22.86 -0.13 -6.68
C ASN A 73 23.97 -0.28 -7.72
N LYS A 74 24.15 0.73 -8.60
CA LYS A 74 25.26 0.77 -9.57
C LYS A 74 26.62 0.73 -8.87
N GLN A 75 26.81 1.54 -7.81
CA GLN A 75 28.05 1.54 -7.02
C GLN A 75 28.33 0.17 -6.37
N LYS A 76 27.34 -0.44 -5.72
CA LYS A 76 27.49 -1.76 -5.09
C LYS A 76 27.81 -2.85 -6.11
N LEU A 77 27.19 -2.81 -7.28
CA LEU A 77 27.50 -3.76 -8.35
C LEU A 77 28.94 -3.61 -8.82
N LEU A 78 29.42 -2.36 -8.97
CA LEU A 78 30.79 -2.08 -9.36
C LEU A 78 31.80 -2.54 -8.31
N GLU A 79 31.53 -2.29 -7.03
CA GLU A 79 32.34 -2.76 -5.90
C GLU A 79 32.51 -4.28 -5.94
N LYS A 80 31.42 -5.02 -6.09
CA LYS A 80 31.47 -6.49 -6.20
C LYS A 80 32.25 -6.99 -7.42
N LEU A 81 32.25 -6.25 -8.52
CA LEU A 81 33.06 -6.58 -9.71
C LEU A 81 34.55 -6.25 -9.51
N LEU A 82 34.87 -5.29 -8.64
CA LEU A 82 36.23 -4.92 -8.27
C LEU A 82 36.83 -5.86 -7.21
N GLU A 83 36.00 -6.39 -6.32
CA GLU A 83 36.41 -7.32 -5.26
C GLU A 83 36.85 -8.69 -5.76
N LYS A 84 36.40 -9.11 -6.95
CA LYS A 84 36.77 -10.41 -7.52
C LYS A 84 38.28 -10.46 -7.77
N PRO A 85 39.04 -11.33 -7.06
CA PRO A 85 40.38 -11.70 -7.49
C PRO A 85 40.22 -12.61 -8.72
N ASP A 86 41.16 -12.56 -9.67
CA ASP A 86 41.20 -13.31 -10.96
C ASP A 86 40.70 -12.53 -12.19
N PRO A 87 41.20 -12.86 -13.40
CA PRO A 87 40.82 -12.14 -14.62
C PRO A 87 39.33 -12.26 -14.87
N LEU A 88 38.64 -11.11 -14.79
CA LEU A 88 37.23 -10.95 -15.18
C LEU A 88 37.01 -11.53 -16.57
N SER A 89 35.90 -12.24 -16.74
CA SER A 89 35.44 -12.66 -18.07
C SER A 89 35.27 -11.43 -18.98
N GLU A 90 35.44 -11.59 -20.29
CA GLU A 90 35.25 -10.52 -21.28
C GLU A 90 33.90 -9.80 -21.11
N MET A 91 32.84 -10.56 -20.79
CA MET A 91 31.51 -10.00 -20.52
C MET A 91 31.48 -9.17 -19.23
N GLU A 92 32.13 -9.62 -18.16
CA GLU A 92 32.21 -8.91 -16.89
C GLU A 92 33.05 -7.64 -16.99
N MET A 93 34.15 -7.70 -17.75
CA MET A 93 34.98 -6.54 -18.07
C MET A 93 34.18 -5.49 -18.85
N SER A 94 33.44 -5.93 -19.87
CA SER A 94 32.57 -5.06 -20.67
C SER A 94 31.49 -4.40 -19.81
N LEU A 95 30.89 -5.16 -18.88
CA LEU A 95 29.91 -4.62 -17.93
C LEU A 95 30.55 -3.58 -17.00
N LYS A 96 31.74 -3.88 -16.46
CA LYS A 96 32.49 -2.98 -15.58
C LYS A 96 32.80 -1.65 -16.27
N LEU A 97 33.32 -1.69 -17.49
CA LEU A 97 33.63 -0.48 -18.27
C LEU A 97 32.39 0.37 -18.52
N LYS A 98 31.30 -0.25 -18.95
CA LYS A 98 30.02 0.44 -19.18
C LYS A 98 29.48 1.09 -17.91
N LEU A 99 29.55 0.39 -16.78
CA LEU A 99 29.10 0.92 -15.49
C LEU A 99 29.92 2.13 -15.03
N ILE A 100 31.25 2.09 -15.22
CA ILE A 100 32.14 3.22 -14.97
C ILE A 100 31.78 4.40 -15.88
N SER A 101 31.58 4.15 -17.19
CA SER A 101 31.20 5.20 -18.15
C SER A 101 29.85 5.84 -17.80
N GLU A 102 28.84 5.06 -17.39
CA GLU A 102 27.55 5.61 -16.96
C GLU A 102 27.62 6.42 -15.66
N MET A 103 28.62 6.16 -14.80
CA MET A 103 28.78 6.86 -13.53
C MET A 103 29.64 8.13 -13.63
N LEU A 104 30.56 8.19 -14.60
CA LEU A 104 31.50 9.30 -14.80
C LEU A 104 31.17 10.16 -16.02
N GLY A 105 30.30 9.68 -16.90
CA GLY A 105 29.85 10.37 -18.12
C GLY A 105 28.68 11.32 -17.91
#